data_AF-A0A815FC52-F1
#
_entry.id   AF-A0A815FC52-F1
#
_cell.length_a   1.000
_cell.length_b   1.000
_cell.length_c   1.000
_cell.angle_alpha   90.00
_cell.angle_beta   90.00
_cell.angle_gamma   90.00
#
_symmetry.space_group_name_H-M   'P 1'
#
loop_
_entity.id
_entity.type
_entity.pdbx_description
1 polymer ?
#
loop_
_entity_poly.entity_id
_entity_poly.type
_entity_poly.pdbx_seq_one_letter_code
_entity_poly.pdbx_strand_id
1 'polypeptide(L)'
;MILCLSTERSRAVTLNSLPSVCPVSLWYGGYSVFEVDEGSKDSQVGDIIDFVIDSQMNFHLVDSEKSRLLKWTYRNSYSSLKVLLDKSGTSDSGSYGLKNPQGLFVDKEDNLFICDRGNHRILKRTPTGYVTTVGQDIYCEHIFVDDNTGDIYVNSLYDDAIFRFSAGSLDGARVAGDEHRGNSSSQLYQPAGIFVDRYGSLFICDYGNRRVQKWTKGATEGTTISPSGPRFFGPGPGPGPAQ
;
A
#
# COMPACT_ATOMS: atom_id res chain seq x y z
N MET A 1 3.40 18.38 -8.24
CA MET A 1 3.39 16.97 -8.65
C MET A 1 1.96 16.48 -8.49
N ILE A 2 1.23 16.24 -9.58
CA ILE A 2 -0.14 15.74 -9.53
C ILE A 2 -0.12 14.42 -10.28
N LEU A 3 -0.15 13.30 -9.55
CA LEU A 3 -0.44 11.99 -10.13
C LEU A 3 -1.95 11.86 -10.22
N CYS A 4 -2.47 11.58 -11.41
CA CYS A 4 -3.88 11.26 -11.61
C CYS A 4 -3.95 9.88 -12.27
N LEU A 5 -4.52 8.91 -11.56
CA LEU A 5 -5.03 7.68 -12.17
C LEU A 5 -6.36 8.05 -12.81
N SER A 6 -6.39 8.19 -14.12
CA SER A 6 -7.60 8.53 -14.87
C SER A 6 -8.09 7.32 -15.63
N THR A 7 -9.30 6.85 -15.31
CA THR A 7 -10.05 5.90 -16.13
C THR A 7 -10.90 6.58 -17.21
N GLU A 8 -10.94 7.92 -17.29
CA GLU A 8 -11.74 8.64 -18.30
C GLU A 8 -11.00 9.80 -18.98
N ARG A 9 -10.97 9.74 -20.32
CA ARG A 9 -10.40 10.77 -21.22
C ARG A 9 -10.89 12.18 -20.89
N SER A 10 -9.96 13.10 -20.66
CA SER A 10 -10.22 14.54 -20.78
C SER A 10 -9.24 15.21 -21.76
N ARG A 11 -9.51 15.02 -23.06
CA ARG A 11 -9.13 15.81 -24.28
C ARG A 11 -7.62 15.96 -24.59
N ALA A 12 -7.09 15.72 -25.80
CA ALA A 12 -7.63 15.96 -27.14
C ALA A 12 -7.01 15.07 -28.27
N VAL A 13 -7.67 15.12 -29.44
CA VAL A 13 -7.29 14.67 -30.81
C VAL A 13 -7.93 13.35 -31.31
N THR A 14 -8.36 13.44 -32.57
CA THR A 14 -9.51 12.84 -33.27
C THR A 14 -9.27 11.46 -33.90
N LEU A 15 -10.27 10.59 -33.71
CA LEU A 15 -10.82 9.51 -34.56
C LEU A 15 -9.99 8.94 -35.74
N ASN A 16 -9.61 7.67 -35.65
CA ASN A 16 -10.32 6.57 -36.34
C ASN A 16 -9.81 5.18 -35.88
N SER A 17 -10.76 4.31 -35.57
CA SER A 17 -10.64 2.88 -35.21
C SER A 17 -9.67 2.51 -34.08
N LEU A 18 -10.20 2.35 -32.86
CA LEU A 18 -9.56 1.48 -31.84
C LEU A 18 -10.57 0.46 -31.30
N PRO A 19 -10.12 -0.78 -30.99
CA PRO A 19 -10.94 -1.78 -30.33
C PRO A 19 -11.26 -1.38 -28.88
N SER A 20 -12.29 -2.01 -28.35
CA SER A 20 -12.99 -1.72 -27.10
C SER A 20 -12.25 -2.11 -25.80
N VAL A 21 -11.07 -1.57 -25.52
CA VAL A 21 -10.42 -1.79 -24.20
C VAL A 21 -9.61 -0.56 -23.74
N CYS A 22 -9.74 -0.18 -22.46
CA CYS A 22 -9.08 0.97 -21.85
C CYS A 22 -7.73 0.57 -21.22
N PRO A 23 -6.57 1.08 -21.69
CA PRO A 23 -5.30 0.89 -20.99
C PRO A 23 -5.24 1.77 -19.72
N VAL A 24 -4.71 1.22 -18.62
CA VAL A 24 -4.30 2.02 -17.45
C VAL A 24 -3.04 2.77 -17.84
N SER A 25 -3.07 4.10 -17.77
CA SER A 25 -1.93 4.94 -18.11
C SER A 25 -1.54 5.89 -16.98
N LEU A 26 -0.24 5.92 -16.67
CA LEU A 26 0.35 6.87 -15.74
C LEU A 26 1.07 7.94 -16.59
N TRP A 27 0.80 9.23 -16.35
CA TRP A 27 1.32 10.30 -17.20
C TRP A 27 2.33 11.20 -16.44
N TYR A 28 3.43 11.57 -17.10
CA TYR A 28 4.39 12.57 -16.61
C TYR A 28 4.83 13.47 -17.76
N GLY A 29 4.64 14.79 -17.61
CA GLY A 29 5.13 15.77 -18.60
C GLY A 29 4.55 15.62 -20.02
N GLY A 30 3.34 15.05 -20.16
CA GLY A 30 2.73 14.78 -21.47
C GLY A 30 3.14 13.45 -22.12
N TYR A 31 3.96 12.64 -21.43
CA TYR A 31 4.34 11.29 -21.84
C TYR A 31 3.61 10.25 -20.99
N SER A 32 3.15 9.16 -21.61
CA SER A 32 2.76 7.96 -20.88
C SER A 32 4.02 7.31 -20.30
N VAL A 33 4.07 7.28 -18.97
CA VAL A 33 5.11 6.61 -18.19
C VAL A 33 4.77 5.13 -18.05
N PHE A 34 3.48 4.81 -17.92
CA PHE A 34 2.99 3.44 -17.85
C PHE A 34 1.97 3.23 -18.97
N GLU A 35 2.24 2.28 -19.86
CA GLU A 35 1.27 1.70 -20.80
C GLU A 35 1.41 0.19 -20.67
N VAL A 36 0.36 -0.48 -20.18
CA VAL A 36 0.26 -1.94 -20.30
C VAL A 36 -0.53 -2.21 -21.56
N ASP A 37 0.18 -2.43 -22.67
CA ASP A 37 -0.43 -2.97 -23.88
C ASP A 37 -0.72 -4.47 -23.68
N GLU A 38 -1.98 -4.85 -23.87
CA GLU A 38 -2.47 -6.24 -23.69
C GLU A 38 -1.80 -7.27 -24.62
N GLY A 39 -0.96 -6.83 -25.56
CA GLY A 39 -0.32 -7.66 -26.59
C GLY A 39 1.08 -8.21 -26.27
N SER A 40 1.71 -7.82 -25.15
CA SER A 40 2.98 -8.45 -24.74
C SER A 40 2.72 -9.79 -24.04
N LYS A 41 3.52 -10.83 -24.36
CA LYS A 41 3.27 -12.22 -23.92
C LYS A 41 3.38 -12.47 -22.39
N ASP A 42 3.56 -11.43 -21.58
CA ASP A 42 3.40 -11.41 -20.11
C ASP A 42 1.96 -11.03 -19.68
N SER A 43 0.96 -11.55 -20.40
CA SER A 43 -0.41 -11.05 -20.43
C SER A 43 -1.07 -10.86 -19.05
N GLN A 44 -1.41 -9.59 -18.85
CA GLN A 44 -2.27 -8.97 -17.85
C GLN A 44 -1.64 -8.84 -16.46
N VAL A 45 -1.30 -7.61 -16.09
CA VAL A 45 -1.30 -7.24 -14.68
C VAL A 45 -2.72 -7.51 -14.16
N GLY A 46 -2.87 -8.22 -13.04
CA GLY A 46 -4.17 -8.46 -12.43
C GLY A 46 -4.65 -7.22 -11.68
N ASP A 47 -5.30 -7.42 -10.55
CA ASP A 47 -5.72 -6.32 -9.68
C ASP A 47 -4.54 -5.70 -8.92
N ILE A 48 -4.07 -4.53 -9.37
CA ILE A 48 -3.08 -3.73 -8.63
C ILE A 48 -3.77 -2.95 -7.52
N ILE A 49 -3.46 -3.34 -6.28
CA ILE A 49 -4.07 -2.71 -5.10
C ILE A 49 -3.22 -1.55 -4.58
N ASP A 50 -1.90 -1.69 -4.63
CA ASP A 50 -0.99 -0.72 -4.02
C ASP A 50 0.33 -0.60 -4.80
N PHE A 51 0.98 0.56 -4.69
CA PHE A 51 2.28 0.82 -5.27
C PHE A 51 3.16 1.72 -4.40
N VAL A 52 4.47 1.49 -4.48
CA VAL A 52 5.49 2.35 -3.87
C VAL A 52 6.62 2.62 -4.84
N ILE A 53 7.41 3.65 -4.56
CA ILE A 53 8.56 4.04 -5.38
C ILE A 53 9.81 3.97 -4.52
N ASP A 54 10.81 3.19 -4.95
CA ASP A 54 12.09 3.08 -4.26
C ASP A 54 13.01 4.29 -4.54
N SER A 55 14.12 4.39 -3.79
CA SER A 55 15.10 5.49 -3.91
C SER A 55 15.73 5.59 -5.31
N GLN A 56 15.64 4.52 -6.10
CA GLN A 56 16.17 4.45 -7.47
C GLN A 56 15.11 4.81 -8.51
N MET A 57 13.89 5.21 -8.12
CA MET A 57 12.76 5.50 -9.00
C MET A 57 12.20 4.28 -9.72
N ASN A 58 12.31 3.08 -9.14
CA ASN A 58 11.54 1.93 -9.60
C ASN A 58 10.19 1.89 -8.88
N PHE A 59 9.15 1.52 -9.62
CA PHE A 59 7.83 1.27 -9.04
C PHE A 59 7.77 -0.18 -8.58
N HIS A 60 7.27 -0.40 -7.38
CA HIS A 60 6.91 -1.72 -6.89
C HIS A 60 5.40 -1.78 -6.77
N LEU A 61 4.81 -2.88 -7.23
CA LEU A 61 3.37 -3.04 -7.36
C LEU A 61 2.94 -4.33 -6.69
N VAL A 62 1.85 -4.30 -5.93
CA VAL A 62 1.19 -5.51 -5.44
C VAL A 62 0.03 -5.86 -6.36
N ASP A 63 0.14 -7.01 -7.02
CA ASP A 63 -0.91 -7.63 -7.83
C ASP A 63 -1.60 -8.70 -6.98
N SER A 64 -2.76 -8.35 -6.45
CA SER A 64 -3.48 -9.16 -5.46
C SER A 64 -4.13 -10.39 -6.08
N GLU A 65 -4.76 -10.19 -7.24
CA GLU A 65 -5.43 -11.26 -7.99
C GLU A 65 -4.44 -12.36 -8.39
N LYS A 66 -3.27 -11.98 -8.90
CA LYS A 66 -2.22 -12.95 -9.29
C LYS A 66 -1.30 -13.32 -8.13
N SER A 67 -1.51 -12.75 -6.95
CA SER A 67 -0.73 -12.98 -5.73
C SER A 67 0.77 -12.86 -5.98
N ARG A 68 1.20 -11.66 -6.43
CA ARG A 68 2.59 -11.39 -6.79
C ARG A 68 3.00 -9.94 -6.49
N LEU A 69 4.29 -9.77 -6.20
CA LEU A 69 4.97 -8.49 -6.10
C LEU A 69 5.75 -8.26 -7.40
N LEU A 70 5.53 -7.13 -8.03
CA LEU A 70 6.18 -6.74 -9.27
C LEU A 70 7.13 -5.56 -9.03
N LYS A 71 8.21 -5.50 -9.80
CA LYS A 71 9.07 -4.33 -9.95
C LYS A 71 9.02 -3.85 -11.38
N TRP A 72 8.65 -2.60 -11.57
CA TRP A 72 8.69 -1.92 -12.84
C TRP A 72 9.79 -0.86 -12.83
N THR A 73 10.68 -0.92 -13.83
CA THR A 73 11.81 -0.01 -13.98
C THR A 73 11.65 0.76 -15.27
N TYR A 74 11.76 2.08 -15.21
CA TYR A 74 11.73 2.96 -16.37
C TYR A 74 12.87 3.96 -16.35
N ARG A 75 13.83 3.82 -17.27
CA ARG A 75 14.97 4.74 -17.41
C ARG A 75 15.38 4.85 -18.87
N ASN A 76 15.61 6.06 -19.37
CA ASN A 76 16.16 6.30 -20.72
C ASN A 76 15.43 5.51 -21.83
N SER A 77 14.10 5.54 -21.82
CA SER A 77 13.22 4.79 -22.74
C SER A 77 13.29 3.26 -22.64
N TYR A 78 14.05 2.70 -21.68
CA TYR A 78 13.99 1.29 -21.32
C TYR A 78 12.91 1.07 -20.26
N SER A 79 11.97 0.17 -20.54
CA SER A 79 10.98 -0.32 -19.57
C SER A 79 11.18 -1.81 -19.33
N SER A 80 11.05 -2.24 -18.08
CA SER A 80 11.04 -3.67 -17.72
C SER A 80 10.12 -3.92 -16.56
N LEU A 81 9.41 -5.05 -16.61
CA LEU A 81 8.57 -5.55 -15.53
C LEU A 81 9.14 -6.89 -15.06
N LYS A 82 9.35 -7.05 -13.76
CA LYS A 82 9.90 -8.26 -13.16
C LYS A 82 9.04 -8.71 -11.99
N VAL A 83 8.73 -10.00 -11.93
CA VAL A 83 8.16 -10.62 -10.72
C VAL A 83 9.26 -10.76 -9.67
N LEU A 84 9.06 -10.14 -8.51
CA LEU A 84 9.98 -10.22 -7.37
C LEU A 84 9.62 -11.33 -6.38
N LEU A 85 8.33 -11.64 -6.27
CA LEU A 85 7.77 -12.70 -5.43
C LEU A 85 6.40 -13.09 -5.99
N ASP A 86 6.01 -14.36 -5.92
CA ASP A 86 4.70 -14.84 -6.36
C ASP A 86 4.13 -15.91 -5.41
N LYS A 87 2.98 -16.48 -5.77
CA LYS A 87 2.32 -17.55 -5.01
C LYS A 87 3.16 -18.81 -4.77
N SER A 88 4.15 -19.09 -5.63
CA SER A 88 5.02 -20.26 -5.49
C SER A 88 6.13 -20.03 -4.45
N GLY A 89 6.43 -18.76 -4.19
CA GLY A 89 7.27 -18.35 -3.07
C GLY A 89 8.74 -18.71 -3.19
N THR A 90 9.21 -19.16 -4.36
CA THR A 90 10.58 -19.65 -4.48
C THR A 90 11.55 -18.48 -4.30
N SER A 91 12.22 -18.43 -3.15
CA SER A 91 13.28 -17.49 -2.84
C SER A 91 14.49 -18.28 -2.32
N ASP A 92 15.69 -17.70 -2.40
CA ASP A 92 16.92 -18.30 -1.84
C ASP A 92 16.85 -18.53 -0.32
N SER A 93 15.84 -17.96 0.35
CA SER A 93 15.59 -17.99 1.80
C SER A 93 14.46 -18.93 2.26
N GLY A 94 13.81 -19.67 1.35
CA GLY A 94 12.67 -20.53 1.65
C GLY A 94 11.42 -20.23 0.81
N SER A 95 10.31 -20.94 1.07
CA SER A 95 9.03 -20.73 0.37
C SER A 95 8.21 -19.62 1.04
N TYR A 96 8.17 -18.44 0.41
CA TYR A 96 7.39 -17.28 0.84
C TYR A 96 6.26 -16.97 -0.14
N GLY A 97 5.44 -17.98 -0.44
CA GLY A 97 4.34 -17.85 -1.40
C GLY A 97 3.35 -16.77 -0.97
N LEU A 98 3.08 -15.79 -1.82
CA LEU A 98 2.08 -14.76 -1.55
C LEU A 98 0.66 -15.30 -1.75
N LYS A 99 -0.30 -14.77 -0.99
CA LYS A 99 -1.72 -15.06 -1.15
C LYS A 99 -2.54 -13.82 -0.84
N ASN A 100 -3.24 -13.30 -1.85
CA ASN A 100 -4.07 -12.11 -1.73
C ASN A 100 -3.35 -10.94 -1.02
N PRO A 101 -2.15 -10.52 -1.48
CA PRO A 101 -1.44 -9.39 -0.89
C PRO A 101 -2.19 -8.08 -1.12
N GLN A 102 -2.15 -7.14 -0.17
CA GLN A 102 -2.99 -5.92 -0.21
C GLN A 102 -2.17 -4.63 -0.06
N GLY A 103 -1.36 -4.53 0.99
CA GLY A 103 -0.56 -3.33 1.28
C GLY A 103 0.92 -3.48 0.92
N LEU A 104 1.54 -2.37 0.54
CA LEU A 104 2.96 -2.28 0.22
C LEU A 104 3.58 -1.03 0.86
N PHE A 105 4.76 -1.18 1.46
CA PHE A 105 5.55 -0.06 1.96
C PHE A 105 7.03 -0.22 1.55
N VAL A 106 7.73 0.89 1.37
CA VAL A 106 9.19 0.92 1.16
C VAL A 106 9.83 1.81 2.23
N ASP A 107 10.80 1.26 2.98
CA ASP A 107 11.56 2.04 3.96
C ASP A 107 12.73 2.80 3.31
N LYS A 108 13.38 3.67 4.07
CA LYS A 108 14.55 4.45 3.62
C LYS A 108 15.75 3.62 3.14
N GLU A 109 15.78 2.32 3.44
CA GLU A 109 16.82 1.38 3.01
C GLU A 109 16.38 0.54 1.80
N ASP A 110 15.28 0.92 1.14
CA ASP A 110 14.64 0.23 0.02
C ASP A 110 14.16 -1.20 0.35
N ASN A 111 13.97 -1.52 1.64
CA ASN A 111 13.28 -2.76 1.99
C ASN A 111 11.79 -2.60 1.71
N LEU A 112 11.21 -3.64 1.11
CA LEU A 112 9.79 -3.70 0.83
C LEU A 112 9.08 -4.46 1.94
N PHE A 113 7.99 -3.91 2.45
CA PHE A 113 7.11 -4.57 3.39
C PHE A 113 5.79 -4.87 2.72
N ILE A 114 5.34 -6.12 2.81
CA ILE A 114 4.18 -6.62 2.09
C ILE A 114 3.17 -7.15 3.09
N CYS A 115 1.94 -6.67 2.98
CA CYS A 115 0.80 -7.24 3.66
C CYS A 115 0.30 -8.46 2.91
N ASP A 116 0.73 -9.65 3.34
CA ASP A 116 0.36 -10.95 2.77
C ASP A 116 -0.92 -11.45 3.43
N ARG A 117 -2.01 -10.69 3.22
CA ARG A 117 -3.28 -10.81 3.94
C ARG A 117 -3.84 -12.22 3.93
N GLY A 118 -3.81 -12.93 2.80
CA GLY A 118 -4.38 -14.27 2.70
C GLY A 118 -3.60 -15.35 3.47
N ASN A 119 -2.38 -15.04 3.92
CA ASN A 119 -1.56 -15.85 4.81
C ASN A 119 -1.43 -15.26 6.22
N HIS A 120 -2.20 -14.20 6.53
CA HIS A 120 -2.26 -13.51 7.82
C HIS A 120 -0.90 -13.06 8.37
N ARG A 121 -0.03 -12.52 7.52
CA ARG A 121 1.34 -12.14 7.91
C ARG A 121 1.84 -10.90 7.19
N ILE A 122 2.92 -10.34 7.72
CA ILE A 122 3.69 -9.27 7.08
C ILE A 122 5.05 -9.84 6.67
N LEU A 123 5.44 -9.59 5.41
CA LEU A 123 6.76 -9.95 4.89
C LEU A 123 7.63 -8.71 4.74
N LYS A 124 8.93 -8.85 5.01
CA LYS A 124 9.97 -7.88 4.63
C LYS A 124 10.87 -8.51 3.56
N ARG A 125 11.04 -7.83 2.44
CA ARG A 125 11.96 -8.20 1.35
C ARG A 125 13.03 -7.14 1.22
N THR A 126 14.28 -7.53 1.41
CA THR A 126 15.44 -6.64 1.23
C THR A 126 15.72 -6.37 -0.26
N PRO A 127 16.49 -5.31 -0.61
CA PRO A 127 16.92 -5.06 -1.99
C PRO A 127 17.65 -6.24 -2.63
N THR A 128 18.44 -6.99 -1.84
CA THR A 128 19.17 -8.19 -2.30
C THR A 128 18.26 -9.39 -2.56
N GLY A 129 17.00 -9.34 -2.09
CA GLY A 129 15.99 -10.36 -2.34
C GLY A 129 15.74 -11.32 -1.20
N TYR A 130 16.43 -11.17 -0.06
CA TYR A 130 16.14 -11.93 1.14
C TYR A 130 14.76 -11.58 1.70
N VAL A 131 13.93 -12.60 1.96
CA VAL A 131 12.55 -12.45 2.47
C VAL A 131 12.45 -13.01 3.88
N THR A 132 11.78 -12.28 4.77
CA THR A 132 11.50 -12.70 6.15
C THR A 132 10.08 -12.36 6.54
N THR A 133 9.53 -13.09 7.51
CA THR A 133 8.29 -12.71 8.18
C THR A 133 8.61 -11.76 9.32
N VAL A 134 7.91 -10.63 9.37
CA VAL A 134 8.10 -9.56 10.37
C VAL A 134 6.82 -9.22 11.14
N GLY A 135 5.76 -9.99 10.93
CA GLY A 135 4.50 -9.93 11.68
C GLY A 135 3.63 -11.12 11.34
N GLN A 136 2.89 -11.64 12.31
CA GLN A 136 2.02 -12.82 12.20
C GLN A 136 0.62 -12.54 12.78
N ASP A 137 -0.31 -13.45 12.50
CA ASP A 137 -1.70 -13.44 12.98
C ASP A 137 -2.44 -12.12 12.73
N ILE A 138 -2.26 -11.55 11.54
CA ILE A 138 -2.84 -10.25 11.19
C ILE A 138 -3.42 -10.20 9.78
N TYR A 139 -4.64 -9.69 9.66
CA TYR A 139 -5.33 -9.45 8.39
C TYR A 139 -5.01 -8.05 7.85
N CYS A 140 -3.73 -7.79 7.59
CA CYS A 140 -3.30 -6.44 7.24
C CYS A 140 -3.63 -6.04 5.81
N GLU A 141 -4.00 -4.77 5.61
CA GLU A 141 -4.51 -4.23 4.34
C GLU A 141 -3.67 -3.06 3.82
N HIS A 142 -3.22 -2.20 4.73
CA HIS A 142 -2.31 -1.08 4.53
C HIS A 142 -1.23 -1.14 5.60
N ILE A 143 -0.03 -0.66 5.25
CA ILE A 143 1.16 -0.75 6.08
C ILE A 143 1.90 0.57 6.10
N PHE A 144 2.42 0.92 7.27
CA PHE A 144 3.31 2.06 7.49
C PHE A 144 4.48 1.60 8.36
N VAL A 145 5.71 1.93 7.98
CA VAL A 145 6.89 1.64 8.80
C VAL A 145 7.50 2.96 9.27
N ASP A 146 7.70 3.11 10.57
CA ASP A 146 8.35 4.28 11.15
C ASP A 146 9.88 4.15 11.01
N ASP A 147 10.45 4.97 10.12
CA ASP A 147 11.89 5.00 9.84
C ASP A 147 12.79 5.28 11.07
N ASN A 148 12.24 5.84 12.15
CA ASN A 148 13.01 6.15 13.36
C ASN A 148 13.10 4.98 14.32
N THR A 149 12.04 4.17 14.40
CA THR A 149 11.90 3.09 15.38
C THR A 149 12.01 1.70 14.74
N GLY A 150 11.71 1.59 13.45
CA GLY A 150 11.51 0.32 12.75
C GLY A 150 10.17 -0.35 13.09
N ASP A 151 9.28 0.34 13.81
CA ASP A 151 7.96 -0.19 14.16
C ASP A 151 7.07 -0.23 12.92
N ILE A 152 6.29 -1.29 12.80
CA ILE A 152 5.36 -1.50 11.69
C ILE A 152 3.95 -1.29 12.22
N TYR A 153 3.20 -0.39 11.57
CA TYR A 153 1.81 -0.13 11.83
C TYR A 153 0.99 -0.66 10.67
N VAL A 154 -0.10 -1.36 10.99
CA VAL A 154 -1.03 -1.89 9.99
C VAL A 154 -2.47 -1.73 10.44
N ASN A 155 -3.37 -1.48 9.50
CA ASN A 155 -4.79 -1.64 9.74
C ASN A 155 -5.21 -3.10 9.51
N SER A 156 -6.16 -3.56 10.31
CA SER A 156 -6.90 -4.80 10.05
C SER A 156 -8.37 -4.43 9.83
N LEU A 157 -8.87 -4.71 8.62
CA LEU A 157 -10.29 -4.56 8.30
C LEU A 157 -11.16 -5.68 8.92
N TYR A 158 -10.54 -6.78 9.34
CA TYR A 158 -11.23 -7.85 10.08
C TYR A 158 -11.50 -7.43 11.53
N ASP A 159 -10.52 -6.76 12.15
CA ASP A 159 -10.56 -6.36 13.56
C ASP A 159 -11.09 -4.93 13.77
N ASP A 160 -11.34 -4.19 12.69
CA ASP A 160 -11.66 -2.75 12.70
C ASP A 160 -10.66 -1.96 13.56
N ALA A 161 -9.36 -2.21 13.36
CA ALA A 161 -8.31 -1.80 14.30
C ALA A 161 -6.98 -1.47 13.63
N ILE A 162 -6.09 -0.79 14.36
CA ILE A 162 -4.68 -0.60 14.00
C ILE A 162 -3.80 -1.36 14.98
N PHE A 163 -2.88 -2.15 14.45
CA PHE A 163 -1.87 -2.90 15.19
C PHE A 163 -0.48 -2.32 14.96
N ARG A 164 0.35 -2.37 16.00
CA ARG A 164 1.77 -2.03 15.99
C ARG A 164 2.58 -3.29 16.28
N PHE A 165 3.49 -3.62 15.38
CA PHE A 165 4.55 -4.61 15.59
C PHE A 165 5.81 -3.84 15.94
N SER A 166 6.34 -4.06 17.14
CA SER A 166 7.61 -3.45 17.53
C SER A 166 8.73 -4.04 16.67
N ALA A 167 9.76 -3.26 16.33
CA ALA A 167 10.87 -3.75 15.52
C ALA A 167 11.43 -5.10 16.03
N GLY A 168 11.40 -6.13 15.19
CA GLY A 168 11.85 -7.49 15.52
C GLY A 168 10.84 -8.38 16.26
N SER A 169 9.67 -7.85 16.66
CA SER A 169 8.55 -8.62 17.19
C SER A 169 7.71 -9.20 16.06
N LEU A 170 7.29 -10.45 16.19
CA LEU A 170 6.30 -11.06 15.30
C LEU A 170 4.87 -10.82 15.77
N ASP A 171 4.67 -10.51 17.05
CA ASP A 171 3.37 -10.28 17.64
C ASP A 171 3.00 -8.79 17.58
N GLY A 172 1.77 -8.54 17.16
CA GLY A 172 1.21 -7.19 17.04
C GLY A 172 0.41 -6.80 18.29
N ALA A 173 0.58 -5.57 18.74
CA ALA A 173 -0.24 -4.97 19.78
C ALA A 173 -1.27 -4.02 19.15
N ARG A 174 -2.54 -4.14 19.56
CA ARG A 174 -3.59 -3.18 19.20
C ARG A 174 -3.27 -1.81 19.81
N VAL A 175 -3.28 -0.76 18.99
CA VAL A 175 -2.89 0.61 19.38
C VAL A 175 -3.95 1.67 19.03
N ALA A 176 -5.19 1.27 18.73
CA ALA A 176 -5.85 1.51 17.45
C ALA A 176 -7.22 0.81 17.38
N GLY A 177 -8.32 1.42 17.81
CA GLY A 177 -9.67 0.82 17.83
C GLY A 177 -9.86 -0.21 18.96
N ASP A 178 -11.03 -0.23 19.59
CA ASP A 178 -11.40 -1.28 20.55
C ASP A 178 -11.94 -2.56 19.89
N GLU A 179 -12.36 -3.55 20.68
CA GLU A 179 -12.86 -4.85 20.18
C GLU A 179 -14.19 -4.77 19.40
N HIS A 180 -14.80 -3.58 19.31
CA HIS A 180 -16.10 -3.39 18.69
C HIS A 180 -16.02 -2.33 17.59
N ARG A 181 -16.45 -2.74 16.40
CA ARG A 181 -16.76 -1.80 15.33
C ARG A 181 -17.79 -0.77 15.80
N GLY A 182 -17.53 0.51 15.56
CA GLY A 182 -18.46 1.58 15.90
C GLY A 182 -17.93 2.96 15.56
N ASN A 183 -18.60 4.00 16.06
CA ASN A 183 -18.30 5.40 15.75
C ASN A 183 -17.94 6.25 16.98
N SER A 184 -17.83 5.62 18.16
CA SER A 184 -17.33 6.28 19.38
C SER A 184 -15.87 6.74 19.20
N SER A 185 -15.35 7.52 20.14
CA SER A 185 -13.96 8.02 20.10
C SER A 185 -12.93 6.87 20.14
N SER A 186 -13.21 5.78 20.87
CA SER A 186 -12.38 4.57 20.94
C SER A 186 -12.57 3.58 19.78
N GLN A 187 -13.61 3.76 18.97
CA GLN A 187 -14.03 2.80 17.95
C GLN A 187 -13.63 3.27 16.54
N LEU A 188 -13.41 2.29 15.66
CA LEU A 188 -13.21 2.51 14.24
C LEU A 188 -14.21 1.67 13.44
N TYR A 189 -14.38 2.02 12.17
CA TYR A 189 -15.14 1.25 11.21
C TYR A 189 -14.46 1.30 9.85
N GLN A 190 -13.94 0.16 9.41
CA GLN A 190 -13.16 -0.02 8.19
C GLN A 190 -12.02 0.99 8.10
N PRO A 191 -11.08 1.03 9.06
CA PRO A 191 -9.93 1.91 8.95
C PRO A 191 -9.14 1.58 7.68
N ALA A 192 -8.82 2.58 6.87
CA ALA A 192 -8.09 2.43 5.62
C ALA A 192 -6.64 2.93 5.79
N GLY A 193 -6.28 4.03 5.12
CA GLY A 193 -4.95 4.62 5.21
C GLY A 193 -4.56 5.01 6.65
N ILE A 194 -3.29 4.78 6.95
CA ILE A 194 -2.67 5.15 8.23
C ILE A 194 -1.37 5.92 8.00
N PHE A 195 -1.06 6.81 8.92
CA PHE A 195 0.21 7.55 8.96
C PHE A 195 0.61 7.82 10.40
N VAL A 196 1.90 7.76 10.72
CA VAL A 196 2.42 8.08 12.06
C VAL A 196 3.35 9.27 11.96
N ASP A 197 3.12 10.29 12.78
CA ASP A 197 4.02 11.45 12.84
C ASP A 197 5.28 11.17 13.69
N ARG A 198 6.25 12.09 13.61
CA ARG A 198 7.51 12.03 14.38
C ARG A 198 7.36 11.98 15.91
N TYR A 199 6.17 12.25 16.44
CA TYR A 199 5.85 12.18 17.87
C TYR A 199 5.16 10.86 18.24
N GLY A 200 4.91 9.98 17.27
CA GLY A 200 4.20 8.72 17.43
C GLY A 200 2.68 8.88 17.45
N SER A 201 2.14 10.02 17.00
CA SER A 201 0.70 10.17 16.83
C SER A 201 0.26 9.47 15.56
N LEU A 202 -0.75 8.61 15.68
CA LEU A 202 -1.34 7.86 14.59
C LEU A 202 -2.52 8.64 14.00
N PHE A 203 -2.53 8.78 12.68
CA PHE A 203 -3.58 9.38 11.88
C PHE A 203 -4.25 8.28 11.07
N ILE A 204 -5.55 8.16 11.20
CA ILE A 204 -6.32 7.03 10.68
C ILE A 204 -7.46 7.57 9.83
N CYS A 205 -7.52 7.11 8.59
CA CYS A 205 -8.69 7.26 7.75
C CYS A 205 -9.75 6.25 8.20
N ASP A 206 -10.64 6.68 9.09
CA ASP A 206 -11.76 5.87 9.60
C ASP A 206 -12.89 5.87 8.57
N TYR A 207 -12.68 5.15 7.47
CA TYR A 207 -13.42 5.29 6.21
C TYR A 207 -14.91 5.03 6.37
N GLY A 208 -15.31 3.99 7.10
CA GLY A 208 -16.71 3.66 7.35
C GLY A 208 -17.44 4.76 8.14
N ASN A 209 -16.72 5.48 9.00
CA ASN A 209 -17.22 6.63 9.75
C ASN A 209 -17.01 7.99 9.06
N ARG A 210 -16.35 8.01 7.89
CA ARG A 210 -16.11 9.21 7.06
C ARG A 210 -15.43 10.34 7.82
N ARG A 211 -14.44 9.99 8.64
CA ARG A 211 -13.66 10.94 9.44
C ARG A 211 -12.19 10.59 9.42
N VAL A 212 -11.35 11.54 9.81
CA VAL A 212 -9.95 11.27 10.15
C VAL A 212 -9.79 11.37 11.66
N GLN A 213 -9.29 10.30 12.26
CA GLN A 213 -9.02 10.21 13.69
C GLN A 213 -7.52 10.38 13.94
N LYS A 214 -7.17 11.17 14.96
CA LYS A 214 -5.82 11.24 15.51
C LYS A 214 -5.80 10.55 16.87
N TRP A 215 -4.91 9.58 17.03
CA TRP A 215 -4.61 8.93 18.30
C TRP A 215 -3.20 9.32 18.73
N THR A 216 -3.07 9.92 19.92
CA THR A 216 -1.74 10.17 20.47
C THR A 216 -1.15 8.88 21.02
N LYS A 217 0.18 8.79 21.09
CA LYS A 217 0.86 7.58 21.55
C LYS A 217 0.37 7.17 22.95
N GLY A 218 -0.19 5.96 23.06
CA GLY A 218 -0.73 5.42 24.31
C GLY A 218 -2.16 5.88 24.66
N ALA A 219 -2.82 6.65 23.79
CA ALA A 219 -4.22 7.00 23.97
C ALA A 219 -5.14 5.77 23.81
N THR A 220 -6.23 5.76 24.56
CA THR A 220 -7.31 4.76 24.44
C THR A 220 -8.44 5.22 23.53
N GLU A 221 -8.42 6.48 23.10
CA GLU A 221 -9.42 7.07 22.24
C GLU A 221 -8.83 8.11 21.27
N GLY A 222 -9.55 8.32 20.18
CA GLY A 222 -9.19 9.25 19.12
C GLY A 222 -9.88 10.60 19.21
N THR A 223 -9.17 11.61 18.72
CA THR A 223 -9.75 12.93 18.45
C THR A 223 -10.00 13.08 16.95
N THR A 224 -11.22 13.49 16.59
CA THR A 224 -11.56 13.76 15.18
C THR A 224 -10.89 15.05 14.75
N ILE A 225 -10.03 14.98 13.73
CA ILE A 225 -9.27 16.14 13.22
C ILE A 225 -9.76 16.63 11.86
N SER A 226 -10.60 15.85 11.18
CA SER A 226 -11.33 16.29 9.99
C SER A 226 -12.76 15.76 10.09
N PRO A 227 -13.74 16.59 10.47
CA PRO A 227 -15.15 16.21 10.42
C PRO A 227 -15.60 16.00 8.97
N SER A 228 -16.67 15.23 8.79
CA SER A 228 -17.17 14.76 7.49
C SER A 228 -17.31 15.85 6.42
N GLY A 229 -16.50 15.77 5.37
CA GLY A 229 -16.66 16.46 4.08
C GLY A 229 -16.90 15.45 2.94
N PRO A 230 -17.37 15.88 1.76
CA PRO A 230 -17.77 14.95 0.70
C PRO A 230 -16.55 14.18 0.16
N ARG A 231 -16.61 12.84 0.32
CA ARG A 231 -15.80 11.78 -0.31
C ARG A 231 -14.32 12.13 -0.59
N PHE A 232 -13.44 11.83 0.36
CA PHE A 232 -12.04 11.59 0.00
C PHE A 232 -11.94 10.22 -0.68
N PHE A 233 -11.96 10.22 -2.02
CA PHE A 233 -11.33 9.16 -2.79
C PHE A 233 -9.84 9.49 -2.89
N GLY A 234 -8.98 8.56 -2.49
CA GLY A 234 -7.57 8.65 -2.81
C GLY A 234 -6.74 7.53 -2.19
N PRO A 235 -6.14 6.63 -3.00
CA PRO A 235 -4.74 6.28 -2.77
C PRO A 235 -3.92 7.54 -3.11
N GLY A 236 -3.25 8.13 -2.14
CA GLY A 236 -2.55 9.41 -2.31
C GLY A 236 -1.25 9.45 -1.49
N PRO A 237 -0.20 10.08 -2.02
CA PRO A 237 1.14 10.03 -1.44
C PRO A 237 1.13 10.71 -0.07
N GLY A 238 1.86 10.12 0.88
CA GLY A 238 2.06 10.71 2.20
C GLY A 238 2.53 12.17 2.14
N PRO A 239 2.33 12.95 3.21
CA PRO A 239 2.71 14.35 3.23
C PRO A 239 4.21 14.48 2.94
N GLY A 240 4.54 15.22 1.88
CA GLY A 240 5.92 15.58 1.58
C GLY A 240 6.53 16.39 2.73
N PRO A 241 7.88 16.41 2.83
CA PRO A 241 8.57 17.08 3.92
C PRO A 241 8.20 18.57 3.93
N ALA A 242 7.84 19.06 5.12
CA ALA A 242 7.55 20.47 5.35
C ALA A 242 8.75 21.34 4.95
N GLN A 243 8.48 22.40 4.17
CA GLN A 243 9.36 23.56 4.08
C GLN A 243 9.14 24.48 5.28
#